data_AF-A0A7C2KQU1-F1
#
_entry.id   AF-A0A7C2KQU1-F1
#
_cell.length_a   1.000
_cell.length_b   1.000
_cell.length_c   1.000
_cell.angle_alpha   90.00
_cell.angle_beta   90.00
_cell.angle_gamma   90.00
#
_symmetry.space_group_name_H-M   'P 1'
#
loop_
_entity.id
_entity.type
_entity.pdbx_description
1 polymer ?
#
loop_
_entity_poly.entity_id
_entity_poly.type
_entity_poly.pdbx_seq_one_letter_code
_entity_poly.pdbx_strand_id
1 'polypeptide(L)' 'MIDFLEVSERIRTILHTTLQKEKIYDRDIAHALDLDPQYYAVIKKRKKIPYEAIARFCQDHHVSMNWILFNQKIN' A
#
# COMPACT_ATOMS: atom_id res chain seq x y z
N MET A 1 5.56 -14.30 8.05
CA MET A 1 4.90 -13.07 8.58
C MET A 1 4.77 -12.11 7.41
N ILE A 2 3.67 -11.37 7.29
CA ILE A 2 3.50 -10.41 6.18
C ILE A 2 4.58 -9.32 6.31
N ASP A 3 5.33 -9.06 5.23
CA ASP A 3 6.33 -7.99 5.19
C ASP A 3 5.69 -6.69 4.68
N PHE A 4 5.71 -5.65 5.51
CA PHE A 4 5.14 -4.37 5.14
C PHE A 4 5.86 -3.69 3.97
N LEU A 5 7.15 -3.97 3.75
CA LEU A 5 7.88 -3.47 2.59
C LEU A 5 7.29 -4.04 1.29
N GLU A 6 7.07 -5.36 1.23
CA GLU A 6 6.45 -5.99 0.06
C GLU A 6 5.01 -5.51 -0.18
N VAL A 7 4.24 -5.35 0.90
CA VAL A 7 2.88 -4.77 0.83
C VAL A 7 2.94 -3.35 0.25
N SER A 8 3.88 -2.52 0.70
CA SER A 8 4.07 -1.16 0.21
C SER A 8 4.46 -1.11 -1.27
N GLU A 9 5.28 -2.05 -1.73
CA GLU A 9 5.65 -2.15 -3.15
C GLU A 9 4.43 -2.50 -4.03
N ARG A 10 3.54 -3.39 -3.58
CA ARG A 10 2.31 -3.73 -4.33
C ARG A 10 1.34 -2.54 -4.39
N ILE A 11 1.20 -1.79 -3.30
CA ILE A 11 0.45 -0.52 -3.30
C ILE A 11 1.08 0.47 -4.29
N ARG A 12 2.41 0.57 -4.30
CA ARG A 12 3.14 1.42 -5.26
C ARG A 12 2.83 1.05 -6.71
N THR A 13 2.81 -0.25 -7.04
CA THR A 13 2.48 -0.73 -8.39
C THR A 13 1.11 -0.25 -8.84
N ILE A 14 0.09 -0.33 -7.97
CA ILE A 14 -1.26 0.15 -8.30
C ILE A 14 -1.26 1.66 -8.53
N LEU A 15 -0.61 2.42 -7.64
CA LEU A 15 -0.55 3.87 -7.76
C LEU A 15 0.18 4.34 -9.02
N HIS A 16 1.21 3.60 -9.45
CA HIS A 16 1.90 3.90 -10.71
C HIS A 16 0.93 3.79 -11.90
N THR A 17 0.08 2.76 -11.92
CA THR A 17 -0.95 2.59 -12.96
C THR A 17 -2.06 3.64 -12.85
N THR A 18 -2.54 3.96 -11.64
CA THR A 18 -3.66 4.90 -11.44
C THR A 18 -3.26 6.37 -11.66
N LEU A 19 -2.10 6.79 -11.16
CA LEU A 19 -1.69 8.20 -11.19
C LEU A 19 -0.89 8.58 -12.44
N GLN A 20 -0.47 7.60 -13.25
CA GLN A 20 0.40 7.81 -14.42
C GLN A 20 1.67 8.62 -14.11
N LYS A 21 2.17 8.51 -12.87
CA LYS A 21 3.42 9.15 -12.43
C LYS A 21 4.59 8.20 -12.68
N GLU A 22 5.67 8.74 -13.25
CA GLU A 22 6.94 8.01 -13.47
C GLU A 22 7.52 7.46 -12.15
N LYS A 23 7.30 8.17 -11.04
CA LYS A 23 7.78 7.79 -9.73
C LYS A 23 6.75 8.03 -8.65
N ILE A 24 6.50 7.00 -7.85
CA ILE A 24 5.65 7.04 -6.66
C ILE A 24 6.56 7.06 -5.43
N TYR A 25 6.42 8.11 -4.60
CA TYR A 25 7.19 8.28 -3.37
C TYR A 25 6.41 7.75 -2.17
N ASP A 26 7.09 7.57 -1.02
CA ASP A 26 6.45 7.14 0.22
C ASP A 26 5.32 8.10 0.67
N ARG A 27 5.43 9.41 0.39
CA ARG A 27 4.35 10.37 0.65
C ARG A 27 3.10 10.09 -0.17
N ASP A 28 3.24 9.65 -1.43
CA ASP A 28 2.10 9.32 -2.29
C ASP A 28 1.39 8.07 -1.75
N ILE A 29 2.16 7.08 -1.28
CA ILE A 29 1.61 5.89 -0.62
C ILE A 29 0.90 6.27 0.69
N ALA A 30 1.50 7.14 1.50
CA ALA A 30 0.88 7.62 2.73
C ALA A 30 -0.48 8.27 2.46
N HIS A 31 -0.54 9.20 1.50
CA HIS A 31 -1.78 9.86 1.13
C HIS A 31 -2.83 8.89 0.56
N ALA A 32 -2.42 7.91 -0.26
CA ALA A 32 -3.33 6.89 -0.78
C ALA A 32 -3.92 5.97 0.31
N LEU A 33 -3.21 5.82 1.43
CA LEU A 33 -3.67 5.08 2.61
C LEU A 33 -4.41 5.98 3.61
N ASP A 34 -4.68 7.23 3.28
CA ASP A 34 -5.23 8.24 4.20
C ASP A 34 -4.42 8.36 5.50
N LEU A 35 -3.09 8.34 5.36
CA LEU A 35 -2.14 8.47 6.46
C LEU A 35 -1.30 9.74 6.31
N ASP A 36 -0.95 10.32 7.45
CA ASP A 36 0.09 11.33 7.52
C ASP A 36 1.46 10.73 7.07
N PRO A 37 2.24 11.42 6.20
CA PRO A 37 3.53 10.91 5.72
C PRO A 37 4.55 10.61 6.82
N GLN A 38 4.59 11.40 7.89
CA GLN A 38 5.49 11.19 9.03
C GLN A 38 5.04 9.95 9.81
N TYR A 39 3.74 9.79 10.04
CA TYR A 39 3.19 8.57 10.63
C TYR A 39 3.52 7.33 9.81
N TYR A 40 3.31 7.38 8.48
CA TYR A 40 3.64 6.29 7.56
C TYR A 40 5.13 5.90 7.66
N ALA A 41 6.05 6.86 7.66
CA ALA A 41 7.48 6.59 7.80
C ALA A 41 7.81 5.86 9.12
N VAL A 42 7.16 6.23 10.22
CA VAL A 42 7.34 5.57 11.53
C VAL A 42 6.84 4.13 11.49
N ILE A 43 5.62 3.87 11.00
CA ILE A 43 5.07 2.51 10.97
C ILE A 43 5.80 1.62 9.97
N LYS A 44 6.29 2.18 8.85
CA LYS A 44 7.14 1.50 7.87
C LYS A 44 8.43 1.02 8.51
N LYS A 45 9.15 1.90 9.23
CA LYS A 45 10.37 1.54 9.96
C LYS A 45 10.12 0.47 11.03
N ARG A 46 8.96 0.51 11.69
CA ARG A 46 8.53 -0.47 12.70
C ARG A 46 7.97 -1.76 12.10
N LYS A 47 7.88 -1.88 10.77
CA LYS A 47 7.25 -3.00 10.06
C LYS A 47 5.80 -3.26 10.53
N LYS A 48 5.10 -2.21 10.98
CA LYS A 48 3.70 -2.29 11.42
C LYS A 48 2.78 -2.09 10.22
N ILE A 49 1.91 -3.06 9.98
CA ILE A 49 0.97 -3.03 8.87
C ILE A 49 -0.31 -2.27 9.27
N PRO A 50 -0.70 -1.22 8.53
CA PRO A 50 -1.95 -0.49 8.77
C PRO A 50 -3.12 -1.20 8.06
N TYR A 51 -3.58 -2.33 8.61
CA TYR A 51 -4.56 -3.20 7.95
C TYR A 51 -5.85 -2.50 7.52
N GLU A 52 -6.41 -1.62 8.36
CA GLU A 52 -7.64 -0.88 8.02
C GLU A 52 -7.42 0.09 6.85
N ALA A 53 -6.32 0.85 6.86
CA ALA A 53 -5.98 1.77 5.77
C ALA A 53 -5.80 1.01 4.45
N ILE A 54 -5.13 -0.15 4.49
CA ILE A 54 -4.99 -1.02 3.31
C ILE A 54 -6.36 -1.53 2.85
N ALA A 55 -7.28 -1.82 3.77
CA ALA A 55 -8.61 -2.33 3.41
C ALA A 55 -9.44 -1.28 2.67
N ARG A 56 -9.41 -0.03 3.15
CA ARG A 56 -10.04 1.10 2.47
C ARG A 56 -9.41 1.34 1.09
N PHE A 57 -8.09 1.34 1.00
CA PHE A 57 -7.39 1.43 -0.27
C PHE A 57 -7.79 0.31 -1.26
N CYS A 58 -7.88 -0.93 -0.79
CA CYS A 58 -8.31 -2.07 -1.62
C CYS A 58 -9.74 -1.87 -2.15
N GLN A 59 -10.64 -1.36 -1.30
CA GLN A 59 -12.01 -1.04 -1.66
C GLN A 59 -12.06 0.05 -2.75
N ASP A 60 -11.35 1.15 -2.55
CA ASP A 60 -11.37 2.30 -3.46
C ASP A 60 -10.74 1.96 -4.83
N HIS A 61 -9.66 1.18 -4.83
CA HIS A 61 -8.95 0.79 -6.05
C HIS A 61 -9.48 -0.51 -6.69
N HIS A 62 -10.53 -1.12 -6.13
CA HIS A 62 -11.09 -2.40 -6.60
C HIS A 62 -10.04 -3.53 -6.70
N VAL A 63 -9.16 -3.63 -5.70
CA VAL A 63 -8.06 -4.61 -5.64
C VAL A 63 -8.29 -5.62 -4.52
N SER A 64 -7.89 -6.87 -4.76
CA SER A 64 -7.92 -7.91 -3.74
C SER A 64 -6.93 -7.65 -2.59
N MET A 65 -7.45 -7.60 -1.37
CA MET A 65 -6.64 -7.57 -0.15
C MET A 65 -5.65 -8.75 -0.08
N ASN A 66 -6.07 -9.94 -0.53
CA ASN A 66 -5.20 -11.11 -0.51
C ASN A 66 -4.01 -10.97 -1.46
N TRP A 67 -4.21 -10.28 -2.59
CA TRP A 67 -3.10 -9.94 -3.47
C TRP A 67 -2.16 -8.94 -2.80
N ILE A 68 -2.69 -7.88 -2.18
CA ILE A 68 -1.88 -6.87 -1.48
C ILE A 68 -1.08 -7.47 -0.33
N LEU A 69 -1.68 -8.34 0.50
CA LEU A 69 -1.01 -8.90 1.68
C LEU A 69 -0.16 -10.12 1.35
N PHE A 70 -0.61 -11.01 0.46
CA PHE A 70 0.00 -12.32 0.25
C PHE A 70 0.51 -12.61 -1.17
N ASN A 71 0.39 -11.65 -2.10
CA ASN A 71 0.68 -11.83 -3.53
C ASN A 71 -0.12 -12.99 -4.15
N GLN A 72 -1.31 -13.27 -3.60
CA GLN A 72 -2.18 -14.33 -4.08
C GLN A 72 -2.74 -13.93 -5.45
N LYS A 73 -2.35 -14.66 -6.50
CA LYS A 73 -2.93 -14.54 -7.83
C LYS A 73 -4.23 -15.35 -7.88
N ILE A 74 -5.18 -14.88 -8.67
CA ILE A 74 -6.37 -15.67 -9.00
C ILE A 74 -5.88 -16.78 -9.94
N ASN A 75 -6.04 -18.03 -9.52
CA ASN A 75 -5.83 -19.21 -10.37
C ASN A 75 -7.06 -19.44 -11.26
#